data_AF-A0A947KQT6-F1
#
_entry.id   AF-A0A947KQT6-F1
#
_cell.length_a   1.000
_cell.length_b   1.000
_cell.length_c   1.000
_cell.angle_alpha   90.00
_cell.angle_beta   90.00
_cell.angle_gamma   90.00
#
_symmetry.space_group_name_H-M   'P 1'
#
loop_
_entity.id
_entity.type
_entity.pdbx_description
1 polymer ?
#
loop_
_entity_poly.entity_id
_entity_poly.type
_entity_poly.pdbx_seq_one_letter_code
_entity_poly.pdbx_strand_id
1 'polypeptide(L)'
;MIASRQSQAMTGAVMVIGGGIAGIQSALDLADSGFKVYLVEATPAIGGNMARLDKTFPTNDCSMCILSPKLVEAARHRNIELLTLAEVQGVTGSAGHFQIEVKQKARYVDATKCTGCGLCLAQCPTRNLPRFDVEEEPVVIDLQFKTLVDDLLAEHGTSPNAVIRVLQEVNVRLRYLPREVIAYLGRTLDIPASRLYRLGTFYKSFSFIPRGRHTISLCDGTACHIRGSARLIAELKRELKIDVGQTTPDRRFSLEIVRCLGCCSLAPVVKVDERIYGNVKSAEIAKILKDYPT
;
A
#
# COMPACT_ATOMS: atom_id res chain seq x y z
N MET A 1 27.43 -41.81 30.78
CA MET A 1 26.74 -41.08 31.87
C MET A 1 25.72 -40.16 31.23
N ILE A 2 24.46 -40.60 31.13
CA ILE A 2 23.35 -39.77 30.64
C ILE A 2 22.84 -39.03 31.88
N ALA A 3 23.15 -37.73 31.96
CA ALA A 3 22.69 -36.89 33.06
C ALA A 3 21.16 -36.87 33.07
N SER A 4 20.58 -37.39 34.14
CA SER A 4 19.15 -37.34 34.42
C SER A 4 18.69 -35.88 34.45
N ARG A 5 17.96 -35.44 33.42
CA ARG A 5 17.20 -34.18 33.48
C ARG A 5 16.12 -34.35 34.56
N GLN A 6 16.37 -33.79 35.73
CA GLN A 6 15.35 -33.63 36.76
C GLN A 6 14.18 -32.85 36.15
N SER A 7 13.02 -33.47 36.09
CA SER A 7 11.75 -32.87 35.73
C SER A 7 11.34 -31.90 36.85
N GLN A 8 11.90 -30.69 36.84
CA GLN A 8 11.38 -29.59 37.63
C GLN A 8 9.93 -29.33 37.23
N ALA A 9 9.02 -29.30 38.20
CA ALA A 9 7.60 -29.05 37.99
C ALA A 9 7.44 -27.72 37.24
N MET A 10 6.95 -27.77 36.00
CA MET A 10 6.79 -26.56 35.20
C MET A 10 5.80 -25.62 35.90
N THR A 11 6.18 -24.36 36.05
CA THR A 11 5.24 -23.34 36.54
C THR A 11 4.14 -23.15 35.50
N GLY A 12 2.88 -23.13 35.92
CA GLY A 12 1.72 -22.99 35.05
C GLY A 12 1.53 -21.58 34.47
N ALA A 13 2.60 -20.77 34.39
CA ALA A 13 2.56 -19.39 33.95
C ALA A 13 3.43 -19.17 32.69
N VAL A 14 2.91 -18.41 31.73
CA VAL A 14 3.57 -18.11 30.46
C VAL A 14 3.57 -16.60 30.24
N MET A 15 4.66 -16.05 29.71
CA MET A 15 4.70 -14.66 29.26
C MET A 15 4.70 -14.59 27.74
N VAL A 16 3.80 -13.79 27.17
CA VAL A 16 3.73 -13.49 25.75
C VAL A 16 4.21 -12.07 25.54
N ILE A 17 5.25 -11.89 24.73
CA ILE A 17 5.85 -10.59 24.44
C ILE A 17 5.31 -10.09 23.10
N GLY A 18 4.60 -8.96 23.13
CA GLY A 18 4.00 -8.32 21.97
C GLY A 18 2.50 -8.58 21.86
N GLY A 19 1.70 -7.53 21.98
CA GLY A 19 0.24 -7.54 21.89
C GLY A 19 -0.32 -7.39 20.48
N GLY A 20 0.38 -7.87 19.44
CA GLY A 20 -0.17 -7.95 18.09
C GLY A 20 -1.22 -9.06 17.94
N ILE A 21 -1.82 -9.22 16.76
CA ILE A 21 -2.82 -10.28 16.51
C ILE A 21 -2.31 -11.69 16.87
N ALA A 22 -1.06 -11.99 16.56
CA ALA A 22 -0.43 -13.26 16.89
C ALA A 22 -0.29 -13.45 18.40
N GLY A 23 0.22 -12.44 19.11
CA GLY A 23 0.41 -12.52 20.56
C GLY A 23 -0.91 -12.56 21.32
N ILE A 24 -1.94 -11.83 20.88
CA ILE A 24 -3.28 -11.92 21.44
C ILE A 24 -3.84 -13.34 21.26
N GLN A 25 -3.74 -13.91 20.04
CA GLN A 25 -4.23 -15.28 19.80
C GLN A 25 -3.46 -16.30 20.65
N SER A 26 -2.13 -16.22 20.69
CA SER A 26 -1.32 -17.11 21.51
C SER A 26 -1.65 -16.99 22.99
N ALA A 27 -1.92 -15.77 23.48
CA ALA A 27 -2.32 -15.57 24.86
C ALA A 27 -3.68 -16.19 25.16
N LEU A 28 -4.65 -16.07 24.26
CA LEU A 28 -5.97 -16.71 24.38
C LEU A 28 -5.85 -18.24 24.38
N ASP A 29 -5.18 -18.81 23.39
CA ASP A 29 -5.02 -20.28 23.27
C ASP A 29 -4.35 -20.88 24.53
N LEU A 30 -3.32 -20.21 25.06
CA LEU A 30 -2.64 -20.62 26.29
C LEU A 30 -3.53 -20.46 27.53
N ALA A 31 -4.31 -19.38 27.60
CA ALA A 31 -5.16 -19.09 28.73
C ALA A 31 -6.36 -20.04 28.81
N ASP A 32 -6.93 -20.42 27.65
CA ASP A 32 -7.97 -21.44 27.50
C ASP A 32 -7.44 -22.84 27.82
N SER A 33 -6.16 -23.09 27.55
CA SER A 33 -5.47 -24.31 27.96
C SER A 33 -5.19 -24.38 29.48
N GLY A 34 -5.57 -23.35 30.24
CA GLY A 34 -5.48 -23.31 31.70
C GLY A 34 -4.18 -22.70 32.25
N PHE A 35 -3.32 -22.11 31.41
CA PHE A 35 -2.12 -21.42 31.88
C PHE A 35 -2.43 -19.98 32.28
N LYS A 36 -1.74 -19.48 33.31
CA LYS A 36 -1.75 -18.04 33.62
C LYS A 36 -0.85 -17.33 32.62
N VAL A 37 -1.38 -16.38 31.86
CA VAL A 37 -0.64 -15.68 30.82
C VAL A 37 -0.40 -14.22 31.21
N TYR A 38 0.85 -13.77 31.09
CA TYR A 38 1.22 -12.36 31.15
C TYR A 38 1.43 -11.85 29.73
N LEU A 39 0.54 -11.00 29.23
CA LEU A 39 0.65 -10.41 27.90
C LEU A 39 1.30 -9.03 28.01
N VAL A 40 2.56 -8.93 27.58
CA VAL A 40 3.37 -7.70 27.67
C VAL A 40 3.32 -6.94 26.36
N GLU A 41 2.97 -5.67 26.41
CA GLU A 41 2.88 -4.77 25.25
C GLU A 41 3.56 -3.44 25.55
N ALA A 42 4.49 -3.04 24.67
CA ALA A 42 5.28 -1.81 24.80
C ALA A 42 4.43 -0.54 24.61
N THR A 43 3.34 -0.63 23.86
CA THR A 43 2.42 0.47 23.58
C THR A 43 1.26 0.54 24.60
N PRO A 44 0.48 1.64 24.62
CA PRO A 44 -0.66 1.78 25.54
C PRO A 44 -1.83 0.82 25.29
N ALA A 45 -1.86 0.13 24.15
CA ALA A 45 -2.97 -0.71 23.75
C ALA A 45 -2.49 -1.90 22.92
N ILE A 46 -3.17 -3.04 23.08
CA ILE A 46 -2.96 -4.23 22.24
C ILE A 46 -3.70 -4.10 20.89
N GLY A 47 -3.24 -4.85 19.89
CA GLY A 47 -3.79 -4.89 18.53
C GLY A 47 -2.73 -4.81 17.43
N GLY A 48 -1.56 -4.26 17.75
CA GLY A 48 -0.41 -4.15 16.83
C GLY A 48 -0.74 -3.42 15.53
N ASN A 49 -0.10 -3.83 14.43
CA ASN A 49 -0.31 -3.22 13.11
C ASN A 49 -1.68 -3.53 12.52
N MET A 50 -2.29 -4.67 12.87
CA MET A 50 -3.59 -5.07 12.36
C MET A 50 -4.68 -4.07 12.73
N ALA A 51 -4.60 -3.47 13.92
CA ALA A 51 -5.51 -2.41 14.36
C ALA A 51 -5.48 -1.14 13.49
N ARG A 52 -4.47 -0.99 12.62
CA ARG A 52 -4.28 0.18 11.74
C ARG A 52 -4.70 -0.09 10.30
N LEU A 53 -4.97 -1.33 9.95
CA LEU A 53 -5.38 -1.71 8.61
C LEU A 53 -6.89 -1.51 8.47
N ASP A 54 -7.32 -0.87 7.39
CA ASP A 54 -8.75 -0.79 7.07
C ASP A 54 -9.28 -2.18 6.67
N LYS A 55 -8.56 -2.86 5.77
CA LYS A 55 -8.96 -4.17 5.24
C LYS A 55 -7.83 -5.19 5.25
N THR A 56 -8.18 -6.45 5.51
CA THR A 56 -7.24 -7.58 5.48
C THR A 56 -7.31 -8.31 4.14
N PHE A 57 -6.17 -8.52 3.49
CA PHE A 57 -6.07 -9.46 2.37
C PHE A 57 -6.10 -10.91 2.92
N PRO A 58 -6.74 -11.90 2.27
CA PRO A 58 -7.36 -11.91 0.94
C PRO A 58 -8.86 -11.59 0.91
N THR A 59 -9.54 -11.66 2.06
CA THR A 59 -11.00 -11.58 2.15
C THR A 59 -11.54 -10.16 2.03
N ASN A 60 -10.66 -9.16 2.18
CA ASN A 60 -11.00 -7.74 2.19
C ASN A 60 -11.96 -7.37 3.34
N ASP A 61 -11.94 -8.15 4.42
CA ASP A 61 -12.72 -7.90 5.64
C ASP A 61 -12.14 -6.73 6.43
N CYS A 62 -13.00 -6.07 7.22
CA CYS A 62 -12.55 -5.02 8.12
C CYS A 62 -11.66 -5.61 9.23
N SER A 63 -10.42 -5.12 9.34
CA SER A 63 -9.46 -5.63 10.32
C SER A 63 -9.97 -5.48 11.75
N MET A 64 -10.67 -4.38 12.03
CA MET A 64 -11.23 -4.12 13.34
C MET A 64 -12.35 -5.11 13.69
N CYS A 65 -13.16 -5.56 12.72
CA CYS A 65 -14.20 -6.56 12.95
C CYS A 65 -13.61 -7.92 13.35
N ILE A 66 -12.45 -8.29 12.80
CA ILE A 66 -11.75 -9.53 13.14
C ILE A 66 -11.03 -9.40 14.49
N LEU A 67 -10.42 -8.25 14.75
CA LEU A 67 -9.56 -8.02 15.91
C LEU A 67 -10.36 -7.71 17.20
N SER A 68 -11.42 -6.91 17.11
CA SER A 68 -12.22 -6.45 18.25
C SER A 68 -12.69 -7.57 19.19
N PRO A 69 -13.27 -8.70 18.72
CA PRO A 69 -13.69 -9.76 19.64
C PRO A 69 -12.51 -10.30 20.45
N LYS A 70 -11.35 -10.52 19.81
CA LYS A 70 -10.14 -11.02 20.49
C LYS A 70 -9.57 -10.01 21.49
N LEU A 71 -9.64 -8.71 21.19
CA LEU A 71 -9.22 -7.67 22.14
C LEU A 71 -10.06 -7.70 23.41
N VAL A 72 -11.39 -7.77 23.26
CA VAL A 72 -12.32 -7.80 24.38
C VAL A 72 -12.14 -9.09 25.19
N GLU A 73 -11.97 -10.21 24.50
CA GLU A 73 -11.75 -11.51 25.12
C GLU A 73 -10.46 -11.52 25.94
N ALA A 74 -9.34 -11.13 25.33
CA ALA A 74 -8.04 -11.09 26.02
C ALA A 74 -8.03 -10.12 27.20
N ALA A 75 -8.72 -8.97 27.08
CA ALA A 75 -8.81 -8.00 28.16
C ALA A 75 -9.69 -8.45 29.34
N ARG A 76 -10.66 -9.35 29.11
CA ARG A 76 -11.59 -9.85 30.14
C ARG A 76 -11.25 -11.26 30.64
N HIS A 77 -10.29 -11.92 30.00
CA HIS A 77 -9.94 -13.30 30.33
C HIS A 77 -9.30 -13.37 31.72
N ARG A 78 -9.83 -14.21 32.62
CA ARG A 78 -9.37 -14.31 34.02
C ARG A 78 -7.91 -14.76 34.15
N ASN A 79 -7.47 -15.62 33.23
CA ASN A 79 -6.11 -16.13 33.21
C ASN A 79 -5.13 -15.22 32.45
N ILE A 80 -5.58 -14.12 31.83
CA ILE A 80 -4.68 -13.19 31.13
C ILE A 80 -4.48 -11.94 31.98
N GLU A 81 -3.22 -11.58 32.19
CA GLU A 81 -2.82 -10.33 32.82
C GLU A 81 -2.14 -9.45 31.79
N LEU A 82 -2.77 -8.31 31.49
CA LEU A 82 -2.31 -7.42 30.45
C LEU A 82 -1.39 -6.33 31.02
N LEU A 83 -0.14 -6.35 30.59
CA LEU A 83 0.88 -5.37 30.96
C LEU A 83 1.14 -4.47 29.74
N THR A 84 0.40 -3.35 29.65
CA THR A 84 0.65 -2.31 28.64
C THR A 84 1.70 -1.32 29.13
N LEU A 85 2.25 -0.54 28.18
CA LEU A 85 3.36 0.38 28.44
C LEU A 85 4.57 -0.33 29.06
N ALA A 86 4.74 -1.61 28.78
CA ALA A 86 5.69 -2.48 29.44
C ALA A 86 6.67 -3.09 28.43
N GLU A 87 7.96 -3.01 28.73
CA GLU A 87 9.04 -3.53 27.89
C GLU A 87 9.90 -4.50 28.71
N VAL A 88 10.21 -5.67 28.14
CA VAL A 88 11.10 -6.65 28.78
C VAL A 88 12.54 -6.18 28.65
N GLN A 89 13.26 -6.07 29.77
CA GLN A 89 14.67 -5.65 29.79
C GLN A 89 15.64 -6.82 29.88
N GLY A 90 15.27 -7.88 30.60
CA GLY A 90 16.14 -9.02 30.83
C GLY A 90 15.33 -10.28 31.08
N VAL A 91 15.87 -11.41 30.62
CA VAL A 91 15.33 -12.75 30.86
C VAL A 91 16.45 -13.61 31.43
N THR A 92 16.23 -14.16 32.61
CA THR A 92 17.13 -15.11 33.26
C THR A 92 16.37 -16.41 33.56
N GLY A 93 17.11 -17.51 33.75
CA GLY A 93 16.54 -18.82 34.05
C GLY A 93 16.54 -19.80 32.88
N SER A 94 15.77 -20.88 33.02
CA SER A 94 15.72 -22.00 32.08
C SER A 94 14.27 -22.37 31.77
N ALA A 95 14.05 -23.23 30.78
CA ALA A 95 12.71 -23.63 30.34
C ALA A 95 11.83 -24.09 31.51
N GLY A 96 10.68 -23.44 31.69
CA GLY A 96 9.72 -23.69 32.78
C GLY A 96 9.92 -22.83 34.04
N HIS A 97 11.06 -22.13 34.16
CA HIS A 97 11.42 -21.26 35.29
C HIS A 97 12.15 -20.01 34.80
N PHE A 98 11.43 -19.15 34.08
CA PHE A 98 11.95 -17.86 33.65
C PHE A 98 11.68 -16.78 34.70
N GLN A 99 12.70 -15.96 34.97
CA GLN A 99 12.56 -14.72 35.70
C GLN A 99 12.77 -13.57 34.70
N ILE A 100 11.79 -12.68 34.63
CA ILE A 100 11.72 -11.65 33.60
C ILE A 100 11.66 -10.28 34.28
N GLU A 101 12.57 -9.40 33.91
CA GLU A 101 12.56 -8.00 34.34
C GLU A 101 11.77 -7.16 33.34
N VAL A 102 10.69 -6.52 33.82
CA VAL A 102 9.78 -5.73 33.00
C VAL A 102 9.82 -4.28 33.45
N LYS A 103 10.17 -3.37 32.54
CA LYS A 103 10.10 -1.94 32.76
C LYS A 103 8.74 -1.42 32.31
N GLN A 104 7.93 -0.98 33.26
CA GLN A 104 6.63 -0.38 32.98
C GLN A 104 6.70 1.15 33.02
N LYS A 105 6.30 1.81 31.93
CA LYS A 105 6.25 3.27 31.82
C LYS A 105 5.02 3.79 32.55
N ALA A 106 5.16 4.93 33.23
CA ALA A 106 4.07 5.55 33.96
C ALA A 106 2.95 5.95 33.00
N ARG A 107 1.73 5.46 33.25
CA ARG A 107 0.53 5.82 32.46
C ARG A 107 -0.10 7.14 32.90
N TYR A 108 0.38 7.74 34.00
CA TYR A 108 -0.15 8.95 34.65
C TYR A 108 -1.67 8.91 34.92
N VAL A 109 -2.23 7.70 35.05
CA VAL A 109 -3.64 7.39 35.33
C VAL A 109 -3.66 6.19 36.27
N ASP A 110 -4.48 6.24 37.31
CA ASP A 110 -4.71 5.07 38.16
C ASP A 110 -5.63 4.08 37.43
N ALA A 111 -5.08 2.92 37.07
CA ALA A 111 -5.80 1.88 36.34
C ALA A 111 -7.02 1.36 37.11
N THR A 112 -6.95 1.32 38.44
CA THR A 112 -8.00 0.78 39.30
C THR A 112 -9.20 1.72 39.41
N LYS A 113 -8.97 3.03 39.25
CA LYS A 113 -10.01 4.07 39.28
C LYS A 113 -10.46 4.52 37.89
N CYS A 114 -9.86 3.97 36.84
CA CYS A 114 -10.14 4.38 35.47
C CYS A 114 -11.54 3.92 35.03
N THR A 115 -12.42 4.86 34.70
CA THR A 115 -13.76 4.59 34.16
C THR A 115 -13.84 4.72 32.65
N GLY A 116 -12.74 5.04 31.97
CA GLY A 116 -12.73 5.29 30.53
C GLY A 116 -13.29 6.65 30.11
N CYS A 117 -13.38 7.62 31.03
CA CYS A 117 -13.99 8.94 30.79
C CYS A 117 -13.23 9.86 29.81
N GLY A 118 -11.99 9.52 29.44
CA GLY A 118 -11.21 10.30 28.46
C GLY A 118 -10.58 11.60 28.98
N LEU A 119 -10.71 11.93 30.27
CA LEU A 119 -10.07 13.13 30.85
C LEU A 119 -8.54 13.15 30.67
N CYS A 120 -7.91 11.98 30.70
CA CYS A 120 -6.48 11.84 30.45
C CYS A 120 -6.07 12.20 29.01
N LEU A 121 -6.96 11.98 28.03
CA LEU A 121 -6.71 12.38 26.64
C LEU A 121 -6.86 13.90 26.47
N ALA A 122 -7.84 14.51 27.15
CA ALA A 122 -8.07 15.96 27.09
C ALA A 122 -6.91 16.75 27.72
N GLN A 123 -6.32 16.23 28.80
CA GLN A 123 -5.19 16.86 29.51
C GLN A 123 -3.82 16.34 29.05
N CYS A 124 -3.76 15.57 27.96
CA CYS A 124 -2.52 14.97 27.49
C CYS A 124 -1.51 16.06 27.07
N PRO A 125 -0.31 16.14 27.68
CA PRO A 125 0.68 17.18 27.37
C PRO A 125 1.13 17.18 25.91
N THR A 126 1.09 16.01 25.24
CA THR A 126 1.49 15.83 23.83
C THR A 126 0.34 16.04 22.84
N ARG A 127 -0.83 16.50 23.29
CA ARG A 127 -1.99 16.88 22.46
C ARG A 127 -2.42 15.85 21.40
N ASN A 128 -2.34 14.55 21.69
CA ASN A 128 -2.68 13.47 20.75
C ASN A 128 -1.95 13.58 19.40
N LEU A 129 -0.71 14.10 19.38
CA LEU A 129 0.12 13.99 18.19
C LEU A 129 0.29 12.51 17.82
N PRO A 130 0.15 12.14 16.53
CA PRO A 130 0.42 10.78 16.09
C PRO A 130 1.81 10.37 16.57
N ARG A 131 1.94 9.15 17.11
CA ARG A 131 3.21 8.64 17.66
C ARG A 131 4.27 8.36 16.57
N PHE A 132 3.98 8.70 15.33
CA PHE A 132 4.88 8.59 14.19
C PHE A 132 5.06 10.00 13.66
N ASP A 133 6.31 10.45 13.66
CA ASP A 133 6.70 11.61 12.89
C ASP A 133 6.41 11.27 11.42
N VAL A 134 5.38 11.90 10.85
CA VAL A 134 5.22 11.89 9.40
C VAL A 134 6.32 12.82 8.92
N GLU A 135 7.46 12.26 8.53
CA GLU A 135 8.50 13.03 7.85
C GLU A 135 7.89 13.58 6.57
N GLU A 136 7.47 14.83 6.60
CA GLU A 136 7.00 15.54 5.41
C GLU A 136 8.21 15.87 4.54
N GLU A 137 8.63 14.92 3.70
CA GLU A 137 9.67 15.17 2.70
C GLU A 137 9.31 16.40 1.87
N PRO A 138 10.15 17.45 1.80
CA PRO A 138 9.85 18.62 0.99
C PRO A 138 9.63 18.21 -0.47
N VAL A 139 8.50 18.61 -1.04
CA VAL A 139 8.19 18.37 -2.45
C VAL A 139 9.12 19.22 -3.29
N VAL A 140 10.14 18.57 -3.84
CA VAL A 140 10.99 19.16 -4.86
C VAL A 140 10.23 19.10 -6.18
N ILE A 141 9.89 20.25 -6.73
CA ILE A 141 9.23 20.39 -8.02
C ILE A 141 10.05 21.31 -8.91
N ASP A 142 10.19 20.93 -10.19
CA ASP A 142 10.82 21.79 -11.19
C ASP A 142 9.97 23.05 -11.40
N LEU A 143 10.64 24.19 -11.62
CA LEU A 143 9.99 25.49 -11.79
C LEU A 143 8.98 25.47 -12.94
N GLN A 144 9.28 24.72 -14.02
CA GLN A 144 8.39 24.56 -15.18
C GLN A 144 7.07 23.85 -14.84
N PHE A 145 7.13 22.83 -13.99
CA PHE A 145 5.93 22.11 -13.55
C PHE A 145 5.15 22.92 -12.53
N LYS A 146 5.85 23.66 -11.67
CA LYS A 146 5.22 24.54 -10.68
C LYS A 146 4.39 25.64 -11.35
N THR A 147 4.97 26.39 -12.28
CA THR A 147 4.25 27.47 -12.99
C THR A 147 3.05 26.92 -13.75
N LEU A 148 3.21 25.79 -14.44
CA LEU A 148 2.11 25.14 -15.14
C LEU A 148 0.93 24.80 -14.20
N VAL A 149 1.22 24.23 -13.03
CA VAL A 149 0.17 23.85 -12.07
C VAL A 149 -0.47 25.08 -11.43
N ASP A 150 0.31 26.10 -11.10
CA ASP A 150 -0.19 27.36 -10.53
C ASP A 150 -1.16 28.06 -11.50
N ASP A 151 -0.83 28.11 -12.79
CA ASP A 151 -1.69 28.69 -13.83
C ASP A 151 -3.02 27.90 -13.96
N LEU A 152 -2.96 26.57 -13.93
CA LEU A 152 -4.14 25.72 -14.02
C LEU A 152 -5.05 25.81 -12.78
N LEU A 153 -4.45 26.00 -11.60
CA LEU A 153 -5.19 26.24 -10.37
C LEU A 153 -5.88 27.60 -10.37
N ALA A 154 -5.26 28.63 -10.96
CA ALA A 154 -5.88 29.93 -11.13
C ALA A 154 -7.09 29.88 -12.09
N GLU A 155 -7.00 29.07 -13.15
CA GLU A 155 -8.05 28.95 -14.17
C GLU A 155 -9.25 28.09 -13.72
N HIS A 156 -9.01 26.95 -13.06
CA HIS A 156 -10.05 25.98 -12.73
C HIS A 156 -10.50 26.02 -11.24
N GLY A 157 -9.76 26.72 -10.39
CA GLY A 157 -10.03 26.85 -8.96
C GLY A 157 -9.63 25.64 -8.12
N THR A 158 -9.96 25.68 -6.83
CA THR A 158 -9.48 24.72 -5.81
C THR A 158 -10.51 23.68 -5.39
N SER A 159 -11.66 23.60 -6.07
CA SER A 159 -12.72 22.65 -5.71
C SER A 159 -12.35 21.18 -6.02
N PRO A 160 -12.95 20.19 -5.34
CA PRO A 160 -12.70 18.76 -5.62
C PRO A 160 -12.97 18.35 -7.08
N ASN A 161 -13.91 19.02 -7.76
CA ASN A 161 -14.19 18.80 -9.18
C ASN A 161 -13.12 19.42 -10.09
N ALA A 162 -12.50 20.52 -9.66
CA ALA A 162 -11.39 21.14 -10.36
C ALA A 162 -10.15 20.25 -10.39
N VAL A 163 -9.92 19.44 -9.35
CA VAL A 163 -8.78 18.50 -9.27
C VAL A 163 -8.70 17.59 -10.49
N ILE A 164 -9.83 17.00 -10.89
CA ILE A 164 -9.86 16.10 -12.06
C ILE A 164 -9.55 16.88 -13.33
N ARG A 165 -10.02 18.13 -13.45
CA ARG A 165 -9.73 18.99 -14.62
C ARG A 165 -8.25 19.36 -14.70
N VAL A 166 -7.66 19.77 -13.58
CA VAL A 166 -6.23 20.08 -13.51
C VAL A 166 -5.41 18.83 -13.86
N LEU A 167 -5.75 17.65 -13.33
CA LEU A 167 -5.06 16.40 -13.70
C LEU A 167 -5.24 16.02 -15.17
N GLN A 168 -6.42 16.26 -15.75
CA GLN A 168 -6.66 16.07 -17.19
C GLN A 168 -5.77 16.98 -18.03
N GLU A 169 -5.71 18.26 -17.69
CA GLU A 169 -4.96 19.27 -18.44
C GLU A 169 -3.45 19.05 -18.32
N VAL A 170 -2.95 18.70 -17.13
CA VAL A 170 -1.57 18.26 -16.93
C VAL A 170 -1.26 17.03 -17.79
N ASN A 171 -2.15 16.04 -17.83
CA ASN A 171 -1.94 14.82 -18.63
C ASN A 171 -2.02 15.09 -20.14
N VAL A 172 -2.82 16.06 -20.59
CA VAL A 172 -2.84 16.48 -22.00
C VAL A 172 -1.49 17.10 -22.40
N ARG A 173 -0.96 18.01 -21.57
CA ARG A 173 0.28 18.75 -21.86
C ARG A 173 1.54 17.91 -21.67
N LEU A 174 1.61 17.13 -20.59
CA LEU A 174 2.80 16.35 -20.23
C LEU A 174 2.74 14.90 -20.72
N ARG A 175 1.55 14.37 -21.05
CA ARG A 175 1.30 12.95 -21.43
C ARG A 175 1.57 11.95 -20.31
N TYR A 176 1.84 12.43 -19.11
CA TYR A 176 1.90 11.66 -17.87
C TYR A 176 1.67 12.59 -16.67
N LEU A 177 1.55 12.01 -15.48
CA LEU A 177 1.43 12.69 -14.20
C LEU A 177 2.71 12.45 -13.39
N PRO A 178 3.63 13.44 -13.35
CA PRO A 178 4.82 13.37 -12.52
C PRO A 178 4.46 13.24 -11.02
N ARG A 179 5.31 12.54 -10.26
CA ARG A 179 5.12 12.36 -8.81
C ARG A 179 5.19 13.70 -8.08
N GLU A 180 6.06 14.59 -8.54
CA GLU A 180 6.29 15.94 -8.04
C GLU A 180 5.02 16.78 -8.17
N VAL A 181 4.32 16.70 -9.32
CA VAL A 181 3.07 17.42 -9.57
C VAL A 181 1.96 16.94 -8.64
N ILE A 182 1.82 15.63 -8.44
CA ILE A 182 0.80 15.07 -7.54
C ILE A 182 1.06 15.49 -6.10
N ALA A 183 2.32 15.43 -5.67
CA ALA A 183 2.70 15.80 -4.32
C ALA A 183 2.49 17.31 -4.08
N TYR A 184 2.79 18.15 -5.09
CA TYR A 184 2.56 19.58 -5.03
C TYR A 184 1.06 19.91 -4.96
N LEU A 185 0.24 19.31 -5.84
CA LEU A 185 -1.22 19.46 -5.81
C LEU A 185 -1.82 19.02 -4.48
N GLY A 186 -1.34 17.92 -3.90
CA GLY A 186 -1.81 17.43 -2.61
C GLY A 186 -1.59 18.45 -1.49
N ARG A 187 -0.43 19.12 -1.50
CA ARG A 187 -0.11 20.17 -0.54
C ARG A 187 -0.91 21.46 -0.77
N THR A 188 -0.95 21.94 -2.00
CA THR A 188 -1.61 23.21 -2.32
C THR A 188 -3.12 23.16 -2.09
N LEU A 189 -3.74 22.00 -2.29
CA LEU A 189 -5.19 21.80 -2.15
C LEU A 189 -5.61 21.19 -0.81
N ASP A 190 -4.67 20.91 0.10
CA ASP A 190 -4.91 20.18 1.35
C ASP A 190 -5.64 18.83 1.12
N ILE A 191 -5.22 18.11 0.09
CA ILE A 191 -5.76 16.79 -0.28
C ILE A 191 -4.69 15.72 -0.04
N PRO A 192 -5.00 14.65 0.71
CA PRO A 192 -4.06 13.54 0.88
C PRO A 192 -3.61 12.98 -0.47
N ALA A 193 -2.29 12.83 -0.68
CA ALA A 193 -1.73 12.31 -1.93
C ALA A 193 -2.32 10.94 -2.31
N SER A 194 -2.68 10.12 -1.32
CA SER A 194 -3.37 8.83 -1.52
C SER A 194 -4.68 8.96 -2.29
N ARG A 195 -5.42 10.07 -2.12
CA ARG A 195 -6.65 10.37 -2.86
C ARG A 195 -6.34 10.75 -4.31
N LEU A 196 -5.28 11.52 -4.55
CA LEU A 196 -4.85 11.88 -5.89
C LEU A 196 -4.33 10.66 -6.68
N TYR A 197 -3.53 9.81 -6.05
CA TYR A 197 -3.11 8.54 -6.65
C TYR A 197 -4.29 7.64 -6.97
N ARG A 198 -5.30 7.58 -6.10
CA ARG A 198 -6.53 6.82 -6.35
C ARG A 198 -7.29 7.32 -7.59
N LEU A 199 -7.38 8.64 -7.77
CA LEU A 199 -7.97 9.22 -8.98
C LEU A 199 -7.12 8.88 -10.21
N GLY A 200 -5.81 9.00 -10.11
CA GLY A 200 -4.87 8.68 -11.18
C GLY A 200 -4.87 7.21 -11.60
N THR A 201 -5.03 6.27 -10.66
CA THR A 201 -5.11 4.83 -10.97
C THR A 201 -6.51 4.39 -11.43
N PHE A 202 -7.56 5.11 -11.03
CA PHE A 202 -8.93 4.77 -11.42
C PHE A 202 -9.22 5.06 -12.90
N TYR A 203 -8.74 6.19 -13.43
CA TYR A 203 -8.96 6.56 -14.83
C TYR A 203 -7.81 6.09 -15.72
N LYS A 204 -8.10 5.18 -16.66
CA LYS A 204 -7.13 4.60 -17.61
C LYS A 204 -6.42 5.64 -18.52
N SER A 205 -7.02 6.82 -18.67
CA SER A 205 -6.45 7.93 -19.45
C SER A 205 -5.21 8.54 -18.81
N PHE A 206 -5.06 8.41 -17.49
CA PHE A 206 -3.88 8.89 -16.78
C PHE A 206 -2.75 7.87 -16.82
N SER A 207 -1.51 8.35 -16.81
CA SER A 207 -0.33 7.52 -16.68
C SER A 207 0.68 8.19 -15.77
N PHE A 208 1.28 7.44 -14.86
CA PHE A 208 2.38 7.94 -14.03
C PHE A 208 3.75 7.73 -14.69
N ILE A 209 3.78 7.01 -15.82
CA ILE A 209 4.97 6.75 -16.61
C ILE A 209 4.89 7.67 -17.84
N PRO A 210 5.98 8.36 -18.21
CA PRO A 210 6.02 9.17 -19.42
C PRO A 210 5.53 8.39 -20.63
N ARG A 211 4.44 8.83 -21.26
CA ARG A 211 3.96 8.25 -22.51
C ARG A 211 4.58 8.95 -23.72
N GLY A 212 4.80 8.19 -24.77
CA GLY A 212 5.25 8.68 -26.04
C GLY A 212 4.15 9.47 -26.76
N ARG A 213 4.55 10.17 -27.83
CA ARG A 213 3.63 10.89 -28.72
C ARG A 213 2.58 9.97 -29.33
N HIS A 214 2.96 8.71 -29.60
CA HIS A 214 2.09 7.70 -30.17
C HIS A 214 2.00 6.47 -29.25
N THR A 215 0.79 5.98 -29.01
CA THR A 215 0.54 4.77 -28.22
C THR A 215 0.27 3.60 -29.16
N ILE A 216 1.08 2.54 -29.05
CA ILE A 216 0.92 1.30 -29.81
C ILE A 216 0.27 0.28 -28.88
N SER A 217 -0.97 -0.08 -29.18
CA SER A 217 -1.76 -1.06 -28.45
C SER A 217 -1.88 -2.36 -29.25
N LEU A 218 -1.20 -3.41 -28.79
CA LEU A 218 -1.25 -4.72 -29.43
C LEU A 218 -2.30 -5.61 -28.74
N CYS A 219 -3.17 -6.23 -29.54
CA CYS A 219 -4.18 -7.16 -29.04
C CYS A 219 -3.55 -8.55 -28.78
N ASP A 220 -3.62 -9.02 -27.54
CA ASP A 220 -3.28 -10.38 -27.14
C ASP A 220 -4.50 -11.13 -26.58
N GLY A 221 -5.65 -10.93 -27.23
CA GLY A 221 -6.85 -11.74 -27.00
C GLY A 221 -6.76 -13.09 -27.69
N THR A 222 -7.65 -14.02 -27.36
CA THR A 222 -7.60 -15.43 -27.82
C THR A 222 -7.39 -15.58 -29.33
N ALA A 223 -8.12 -14.81 -30.15
CA ALA A 223 -7.99 -14.87 -31.61
C ALA A 223 -6.63 -14.37 -32.12
N CYS A 224 -6.09 -13.31 -31.51
CA CYS A 224 -4.77 -12.77 -31.87
C CYS A 224 -3.64 -13.66 -31.36
N HIS A 225 -3.81 -14.26 -30.17
CA HIS A 225 -2.87 -15.18 -29.57
C HIS A 225 -2.64 -16.42 -30.44
N ILE A 226 -3.72 -17.07 -30.88
CA ILE A 226 -3.67 -18.25 -31.75
C ILE A 226 -3.06 -17.89 -33.12
N ARG A 227 -3.34 -16.69 -33.66
CA ARG A 227 -2.78 -16.20 -34.93
C ARG A 227 -1.34 -15.67 -34.82
N GLY A 228 -0.71 -15.75 -33.65
CA GLY A 228 0.72 -15.46 -33.48
C GLY A 228 1.04 -14.03 -33.01
N SER A 229 0.20 -13.41 -32.18
CA SER A 229 0.49 -12.12 -31.50
C SER A 229 1.87 -12.10 -30.83
N ALA A 230 2.31 -13.22 -30.26
CA ALA A 230 3.62 -13.38 -29.62
C ALA A 230 4.80 -13.01 -30.56
N ARG A 231 4.68 -13.32 -31.86
CA ARG A 231 5.70 -12.97 -32.86
C ARG A 231 5.74 -11.47 -33.12
N LEU A 232 4.59 -10.81 -33.13
CA LEU A 232 4.49 -9.35 -33.29
C LEU A 232 5.02 -8.62 -32.05
N ILE A 233 4.77 -9.14 -30.85
CA ILE A 233 5.32 -8.61 -29.60
C ILE A 233 6.85 -8.67 -29.64
N ALA A 234 7.42 -9.82 -30.02
CA ALA A 234 8.87 -9.98 -30.11
C ALA A 234 9.49 -9.01 -31.12
N GLU A 235 8.84 -8.82 -32.28
CA GLU A 235 9.33 -7.90 -33.30
C GLU A 235 9.23 -6.43 -32.86
N LEU A 236 8.13 -6.03 -32.23
CA LEU A 236 7.96 -4.67 -31.67
C LEU A 236 9.00 -4.37 -30.59
N LYS A 237 9.30 -5.33 -29.72
CA LYS A 237 10.39 -5.19 -28.73
C LYS A 237 11.74 -5.00 -29.39
N ARG A 238 12.01 -5.76 -30.47
CA ARG A 238 13.28 -5.69 -31.21
C ARG A 238 13.46 -4.36 -31.93
N GLU A 239 12.43 -3.87 -32.62
CA GLU A 239 12.47 -2.62 -33.37
C GLU A 239 12.52 -1.40 -32.45
N LEU A 240 11.69 -1.37 -31.41
CA LEU A 240 11.61 -0.22 -30.50
C LEU A 240 12.66 -0.25 -29.38
N LYS A 241 13.34 -1.40 -29.17
CA LYS A 241 14.31 -1.63 -28.08
C LYS A 241 13.74 -1.32 -26.68
N ILE A 242 12.45 -1.58 -26.46
CA ILE A 242 11.75 -1.38 -25.19
C ILE A 242 10.93 -2.61 -24.81
N ASP A 243 10.64 -2.75 -23.52
CA ASP A 243 9.70 -3.76 -23.04
C ASP A 243 8.23 -3.29 -23.08
N VAL A 244 7.31 -4.24 -22.88
CA VAL A 244 5.87 -3.95 -22.80
C VAL A 244 5.59 -3.07 -21.59
N GLY A 245 4.84 -2.00 -21.79
CA GLY A 245 4.51 -1.00 -20.77
C GLY A 245 5.53 0.13 -20.65
N GLN A 246 6.59 0.12 -21.46
CA GLN A 246 7.60 1.17 -21.49
C GLN A 246 7.41 2.10 -22.70
N THR A 247 8.17 3.19 -22.67
CA THR A 247 8.21 4.22 -23.71
C THR A 247 9.62 4.33 -24.23
N THR A 248 9.78 4.51 -25.54
CA THR A 248 11.08 4.75 -26.18
C THR A 248 11.80 5.96 -25.56
N PRO A 249 13.14 5.96 -25.43
CA PRO A 249 13.90 7.10 -24.93
C PRO A 249 13.59 8.41 -25.65
N ASP A 250 13.32 8.33 -26.96
CA ASP A 250 12.96 9.47 -27.82
C ASP A 250 11.53 10.00 -27.58
N ARG A 251 10.81 9.44 -26.60
CA ARG A 251 9.39 9.73 -26.28
C ARG A 251 8.45 9.69 -27.48
N ARG A 252 8.77 8.86 -28.47
CA ARG A 252 8.01 8.76 -29.71
C ARG A 252 6.90 7.71 -29.61
N PHE A 253 7.23 6.52 -29.13
CA PHE A 253 6.29 5.40 -29.02
C PHE A 253 6.20 4.86 -27.59
N SER A 254 4.98 4.54 -27.15
CA SER A 254 4.71 3.69 -25.97
C SER A 254 4.10 2.37 -26.42
N LEU A 255 4.58 1.26 -25.88
CA LEU A 255 4.07 -0.07 -26.21
C LEU A 255 3.17 -0.59 -25.08
N GLU A 256 1.91 -0.86 -25.38
CA GLU A 256 0.97 -1.50 -24.45
C GLU A 256 0.35 -2.77 -25.05
N ILE A 257 0.06 -3.75 -24.20
CA ILE A 257 -0.69 -4.94 -24.57
C ILE A 257 -2.10 -4.83 -23.98
N VAL A 258 -3.10 -5.01 -24.84
CA VAL A 258 -4.51 -5.02 -24.47
C VAL A 258 -5.11 -6.40 -24.72
N ARG A 259 -6.09 -6.77 -23.89
CA ARG A 259 -6.73 -8.10 -23.99
C ARG A 259 -7.64 -8.22 -25.20
N CYS A 260 -8.33 -7.16 -25.60
CA CYS A 260 -9.22 -7.22 -26.76
C CYS A 260 -9.39 -5.83 -27.37
N LEU A 261 -9.28 -5.76 -28.71
CA LEU A 261 -9.63 -4.58 -29.52
C LEU A 261 -10.96 -4.75 -30.27
N GLY A 262 -11.68 -5.85 -30.04
CA GLY A 262 -12.99 -6.13 -30.67
C GLY A 262 -12.94 -6.49 -32.16
N CYS A 263 -11.76 -6.57 -32.77
CA CYS A 263 -11.58 -6.75 -34.22
C CYS A 263 -11.11 -8.18 -34.59
N CYS A 264 -11.72 -9.22 -34.03
CA CYS A 264 -11.25 -10.60 -34.15
C CYS A 264 -11.11 -11.11 -35.59
N SER A 265 -11.96 -10.66 -36.52
CA SER A 265 -11.90 -11.03 -37.94
C SER A 265 -10.59 -10.63 -38.61
N LEU A 266 -10.00 -9.52 -38.15
CA LEU A 266 -8.78 -8.92 -38.67
C LEU A 266 -7.53 -9.32 -37.86
N ALA A 267 -7.62 -10.35 -37.03
CA ALA A 267 -6.48 -10.78 -36.22
C ALA A 267 -5.29 -11.28 -37.09
N PRO A 268 -4.04 -11.00 -36.71
CA PRO A 268 -3.58 -10.19 -35.58
C PRO A 268 -3.80 -8.68 -35.77
N VAL A 269 -4.19 -7.98 -34.70
CA VAL A 269 -4.54 -6.55 -34.73
C VAL A 269 -3.57 -5.73 -33.89
N VAL A 270 -3.12 -4.61 -34.46
CA VAL A 270 -2.36 -3.56 -33.77
C VAL A 270 -3.10 -2.24 -33.94
N LYS A 271 -3.30 -1.49 -32.85
CA LYS A 271 -3.86 -0.14 -32.89
C LYS A 271 -2.73 0.86 -32.58
N VAL A 272 -2.58 1.89 -33.40
CA VAL A 272 -1.66 3.00 -33.14
C VAL A 272 -2.50 4.27 -33.01
N ASP A 273 -2.48 4.87 -31.82
CA ASP A 273 -3.41 5.93 -31.42
C ASP A 273 -4.86 5.54 -31.72
N GLU A 274 -5.51 6.13 -32.73
CA GLU A 274 -6.89 5.77 -33.12
C GLU A 274 -7.00 4.90 -34.38
N ARG A 275 -5.88 4.60 -35.06
CA ARG A 275 -5.87 3.81 -36.30
C ARG A 275 -5.66 2.33 -36.00
N ILE A 276 -6.54 1.50 -36.56
CA ILE A 276 -6.50 0.04 -36.40
C ILE A 276 -5.88 -0.60 -37.65
N TYR A 277 -4.85 -1.42 -37.43
CA TYR A 277 -4.17 -2.22 -38.44
C TYR A 277 -4.55 -3.69 -38.24
N GLY A 278 -5.14 -4.28 -39.27
CA GLY A 278 -5.56 -5.67 -39.30
C GLY A 278 -4.65 -6.55 -40.15
N ASN A 279 -4.68 -7.86 -39.90
CA ASN A 279 -3.89 -8.89 -40.60
C ASN A 279 -2.39 -8.57 -40.65
N VAL A 280 -1.88 -7.93 -39.58
CA VAL A 280 -0.52 -7.38 -39.55
C VAL A 280 0.51 -8.51 -39.53
N LYS A 281 1.44 -8.47 -40.49
CA LYS A 281 2.61 -9.36 -40.52
C LYS A 281 3.81 -8.68 -39.85
N SER A 282 4.76 -9.48 -39.34
CA SER A 282 5.97 -8.95 -38.71
C SER A 282 6.74 -7.95 -39.59
N ALA A 283 6.81 -8.20 -40.90
CA ALA A 283 7.48 -7.31 -41.86
C ALA A 283 6.78 -5.96 -42.09
N GLU A 284 5.50 -5.85 -41.74
CA GLU A 284 4.71 -4.63 -41.92
C GLU A 284 4.85 -3.68 -40.73
N ILE A 285 5.30 -4.16 -39.56
CA ILE A 285 5.54 -3.33 -38.37
C ILE A 285 6.49 -2.18 -38.69
N ALA A 286 7.61 -2.47 -39.36
CA ALA A 286 8.60 -1.44 -39.72
C ALA A 286 8.03 -0.38 -40.68
N LYS A 287 7.02 -0.73 -41.50
CA LYS A 287 6.33 0.24 -42.37
C LYS A 287 5.34 1.07 -41.58
N ILE A 288 4.52 0.42 -40.74
CA ILE A 288 3.55 1.10 -39.87
C ILE A 288 4.26 2.12 -38.97
N LEU A 289 5.43 1.80 -38.42
CA LEU A 289 6.21 2.73 -37.58
C LEU A 289 6.78 3.93 -38.35
N LYS A 290 6.97 3.83 -39.67
CA LYS A 290 7.46 4.94 -40.52
C LYS A 290 6.36 5.91 -40.92
N ASP A 291 5.11 5.45 -40.94
CA ASP A 291 3.95 6.27 -41.30
C ASP A 291 3.58 7.31 -40.23
N TYR A 292 4.16 7.22 -39.03
CA TYR A 292 4.01 8.18 -37.95
C TYR A 292 5.30 9.00 -37.80
N PRO A 293 5.38 10.20 -38.41
CA PRO A 293 6.54 11.06 -38.29
C PRO A 293 6.69 11.64 -36.88
N THR A 294 7.91 12.09 -36.58
CA THR A 294 8.32 12.77 -35.33
C THR A 294 7.39 13.92 -34.95
#